data_AF-A0A368H4X5-F1
#
_entry.id   AF-A0A368H4X5-F1
#
_cell.length_a   1.000
_cell.length_b   1.000
_cell.length_c   1.000
_cell.angle_alpha   90.00
_cell.angle_beta   90.00
_cell.angle_gamma   90.00
#
_symmetry.space_group_name_H-M   'P 1'
#
loop_
_entity.id
_entity.type
_entity.pdbx_description
1 polymer ?
#
loop_
_entity_poly.entity_id
_entity_poly.type
_entity_poly.pdbx_seq_one_letter_code
_entity_poly.pdbx_strand_id
1 'polypeptide(L)'
;MLLRHPKAASSLSEFAPGTHFRNVIDDNTCKAEKVTKVILTSGKHWIAVEKARDERGLKDTVAIIRLESLCPFPVQDLRDVLKRYPKAKSEWYHLVPWALQSY
;
A
#
# COMPACT_ATOMS: atom_id res chain seq x y z
N MET A 1 4.18 -16.12 3.87
CA MET A 1 4.77 -16.53 2.57
C MET A 1 3.83 -16.01 1.47
N LEU A 2 4.32 -15.33 0.43
CA LEU A 2 3.44 -14.78 -0.64
C LEU A 2 3.12 -15.78 -1.75
N LEU A 3 3.98 -16.77 -1.98
CA LEU A 3 3.92 -17.70 -3.12
C LEU A 3 2.61 -18.49 -3.25
N ARG A 4 1.81 -18.60 -2.18
CA ARG A 4 0.52 -19.29 -2.18
C ARG A 4 -0.61 -18.44 -1.63
N HIS A 5 -0.38 -17.13 -1.46
CA HIS A 5 -1.38 -16.26 -0.87
C HIS A 5 -2.37 -15.82 -1.95
N PRO A 6 -3.69 -15.99 -1.76
CA PRO A 6 -4.67 -15.69 -2.81
C PRO A 6 -4.67 -14.21 -3.24
N LYS A 7 -4.40 -13.29 -2.29
CA LYS A 7 -4.26 -11.85 -2.59
C LYS A 7 -2.95 -11.46 -3.32
N ALA A 8 -2.04 -12.40 -3.54
CA ALA A 8 -0.77 -12.17 -4.24
C ALA A 8 -0.80 -12.71 -5.69
N ALA A 9 -1.98 -13.00 -6.22
CA ALA A 9 -2.18 -13.33 -7.62
C ALA A 9 -2.48 -12.06 -8.45
N SER A 10 -2.01 -12.05 -9.70
CA SER A 10 -2.24 -10.98 -10.68
C SER A 10 -2.94 -11.54 -11.91
N SER A 11 -3.73 -10.70 -12.57
CA SER A 11 -4.36 -11.05 -13.84
C SER A 11 -3.35 -11.01 -14.99
N LEU A 12 -3.57 -11.79 -16.07
CA LEU A 12 -2.68 -11.78 -17.23
C LEU A 12 -2.63 -10.42 -17.93
N SER A 13 -3.71 -9.62 -17.86
CA SER A 13 -3.76 -8.27 -18.42
C SER A 13 -2.77 -7.31 -17.76
N GLU A 14 -2.35 -7.56 -16.52
CA GLU A 14 -1.29 -6.77 -15.85
C GLU A 14 0.10 -6.96 -16.49
N PHE A 15 0.27 -7.98 -17.33
CA PHE A 15 1.50 -8.28 -18.07
C PHE A 15 1.38 -8.07 -19.59
N ALA A 16 0.27 -7.50 -20.06
CA ALA A 16 0.04 -7.25 -21.48
C ALA A 16 0.94 -6.11 -22.02
N PRO A 17 1.16 -6.01 -23.33
CA PRO A 17 1.90 -4.89 -23.92
C PRO A 17 1.33 -3.53 -23.49
N GLY A 18 2.21 -2.60 -23.12
CA GLY A 18 1.85 -1.28 -22.60
C GLY A 18 1.77 -1.20 -21.06
N THR A 19 1.88 -2.32 -20.35
CA THR A 19 2.09 -2.29 -18.89
C THR A 19 3.57 -2.17 -18.54
N HIS A 20 3.85 -1.74 -17.31
CA HIS A 20 5.19 -1.56 -16.78
C HIS A 20 5.20 -1.78 -15.27
N PHE A 21 6.40 -1.94 -14.71
CA PHE A 21 6.59 -2.03 -13.26
C PHE A 21 6.14 -0.74 -12.58
N ARG A 22 5.36 -0.88 -11.50
CA ARG A 22 4.83 0.24 -10.73
C ARG A 22 5.64 0.42 -9.46
N ASN A 23 6.46 1.47 -9.38
CA ASN A 23 7.26 1.75 -8.18
C ASN A 23 6.40 1.99 -6.95
N VAL A 24 5.22 2.60 -7.14
CA VAL A 24 4.24 2.88 -6.10
C VAL A 24 2.87 2.37 -6.53
N ILE A 25 2.22 1.59 -5.67
CA ILE A 25 0.88 1.10 -5.91
C ILE A 25 -0.07 1.71 -4.88
N ASP A 26 -1.09 2.37 -5.39
CA ASP A 26 -2.12 3.07 -4.62
C ASP A 26 -3.20 2.14 -4.04
N ASP A 27 -3.97 2.64 -3.09
CA ASP A 27 -5.10 1.96 -2.48
C ASP A 27 -6.42 2.31 -3.18
N ASN A 28 -6.86 1.41 -4.06
CA ASN A 28 -8.12 1.56 -4.79
C ASN A 28 -9.36 1.13 -3.99
N THR A 29 -9.21 0.76 -2.71
CA THR A 29 -10.31 0.22 -1.90
C THR A 29 -11.03 1.26 -1.05
N CYS A 30 -10.53 2.49 -1.01
CA CYS A 30 -11.04 3.60 -0.20
C CYS A 30 -11.46 4.80 -1.07
N LYS A 31 -12.36 5.64 -0.55
CA LYS A 31 -12.74 6.90 -1.19
C LYS A 31 -11.77 8.00 -0.76
N ALA A 32 -10.99 8.52 -1.70
CA ALA A 32 -9.85 9.37 -1.39
C ALA A 32 -10.21 10.63 -0.58
N GLU A 33 -11.45 11.13 -0.72
CA GLU A 33 -11.95 12.32 -0.02
C GLU A 33 -12.28 12.08 1.46
N LYS A 34 -12.39 10.81 1.87
CA LYS A 34 -12.66 10.38 3.25
C LYS A 34 -11.40 9.96 3.99
N VAL A 35 -10.30 9.73 3.27
CA VAL A 35 -9.03 9.30 3.86
C VAL A 35 -8.44 10.41 4.69
N THR A 36 -8.15 10.12 5.96
CA THR A 36 -7.52 11.02 6.92
C THR A 36 -6.11 10.58 7.28
N LYS A 37 -5.77 9.31 7.05
CA LYS A 37 -4.44 8.75 7.29
C LYS A 37 -4.00 7.88 6.11
N VAL A 38 -2.74 8.02 5.74
CA VAL A 38 -2.08 7.16 4.76
C VAL A 38 -1.02 6.35 5.47
N ILE A 39 -0.98 5.04 5.21
CA ILE A 39 0.06 4.11 5.66
C ILE A 39 0.88 3.71 4.44
N LEU A 40 2.19 3.94 4.51
CA LEU A 40 3.13 3.45 3.50
C LEU A 40 3.66 2.08 3.93
N THR A 41 3.69 1.12 3.00
CA THR A 41 4.18 -0.25 3.24
C THR A 41 5.11 -0.70 2.13
N SER A 42 5.90 -1.76 2.35
CA SER A 42 6.70 -2.40 1.30
C SER A 42 6.73 -3.91 1.51
N GLY A 43 6.75 -4.66 0.40
CA GLY A 43 6.74 -6.12 0.41
C GLY A 43 5.50 -6.72 1.09
N LYS A 44 5.62 -7.93 1.63
CA LYS A 44 4.48 -8.76 2.09
C LYS A 44 3.59 -8.17 3.20
N HIS A 45 4.06 -7.14 3.92
CA HIS A 45 3.38 -6.65 5.12
C HIS A 45 2.05 -5.95 4.82
N TRP A 46 1.85 -5.47 3.58
CA TRP A 46 0.60 -4.84 3.19
C TRP A 46 -0.62 -5.72 3.47
N ILE A 47 -0.50 -7.05 3.37
CA ILE A 47 -1.58 -8.01 3.64
C ILE A 47 -2.00 -7.97 5.12
N ALA A 48 -1.02 -7.91 6.03
CA ALA A 48 -1.28 -7.88 7.47
C ALA A 48 -1.88 -6.54 7.89
N VAL A 49 -1.38 -5.43 7.33
CA VAL A 49 -1.90 -4.08 7.55
C VAL A 49 -3.32 -3.95 7.01
N GLU A 50 -3.58 -4.47 5.80
CA GLU A 50 -4.91 -4.49 5.20
C GLU A 50 -5.90 -5.28 6.05
N LYS A 51 -5.51 -6.48 6.51
CA LYS A 51 -6.34 -7.28 7.42
C LYS A 51 -6.64 -6.51 8.72
N ALA A 52 -5.63 -5.95 9.37
CA ALA A 52 -5.81 -5.20 10.62
C ALA A 52 -6.66 -3.93 10.43
N ARG A 53 -6.53 -3.26 9.27
CA ARG A 53 -7.38 -2.11 8.92
C ARG A 53 -8.84 -2.54 8.77
N ASP A 54 -9.08 -3.62 8.04
CA ASP A 54 -10.41 -4.12 7.74
C ASP A 54 -11.11 -4.62 9.03
N GLU A 55 -10.40 -5.34 9.91
CA GLU A 55 -10.90 -5.76 11.24
C GLU A 55 -11.29 -4.59 12.15
N ARG A 56 -10.62 -3.44 11.99
CA ARG A 56 -10.92 -2.22 12.76
C ARG A 56 -11.96 -1.32 12.08
N GLY A 57 -12.50 -1.71 10.92
CA GLY A 57 -13.47 -0.91 10.17
C GLY A 57 -12.90 0.40 9.63
N LEU A 58 -11.58 0.48 9.40
CA LEU A 58 -10.88 1.72 9.02
C LEU A 58 -10.72 1.91 7.51
N LYS A 59 -11.40 1.09 6.69
CA LYS A 59 -11.25 1.08 5.23
C LYS A 59 -11.60 2.41 4.55
N ASP A 60 -12.55 3.16 5.11
CA ASP A 60 -12.95 4.47 4.56
C ASP A 60 -12.01 5.61 4.91
N THR A 61 -11.23 5.48 5.99
CA THR A 61 -10.45 6.58 6.56
C THR A 61 -8.94 6.37 6.46
N VAL A 62 -8.49 5.14 6.19
CA VAL A 62 -7.08 4.76 6.10
C VAL A 62 -6.76 4.12 4.75
N ALA A 63 -5.89 4.78 3.98
CA ALA A 63 -5.33 4.24 2.74
C ALA A 63 -3.99 3.53 2.98
N ILE A 64 -3.75 2.43 2.26
CA ILE A 64 -2.50 1.66 2.31
C ILE A 64 -1.78 1.75 0.96
N ILE A 65 -0.73 2.57 0.90
CA ILE A 65 0.10 2.71 -0.29
C ILE A 65 1.28 1.75 -0.19
N ARG A 66 1.60 1.07 -1.29
CA ARG A 66 2.74 0.14 -1.38
C ARG A 66 3.89 0.76 -2.16
N LEU A 67 5.07 0.76 -1.56
CA LEU A 67 6.36 1.10 -2.17
C LEU A 67 7.02 -0.20 -2.63
N GLU A 68 6.98 -0.44 -3.93
CA GLU A 68 7.54 -1.65 -4.55
C GLU A 68 9.01 -1.47 -4.93
N SER A 69 9.46 -0.23 -5.15
CA SER A 69 10.89 0.11 -5.28
C SER A 69 11.30 1.15 -4.23
N LEU A 70 12.40 0.89 -3.53
CA LEU A 70 12.98 1.82 -2.55
C LEU A 70 14.20 2.56 -3.09
N CYS A 71 14.85 2.05 -4.15
CA CYS A 71 16.04 2.65 -4.72
C CYS A 71 16.08 2.47 -6.25
N PRO A 72 16.24 3.56 -7.03
CA PRO A 72 16.19 4.95 -6.57
C PRO A 72 14.81 5.26 -5.98
N PHE A 73 14.78 6.12 -4.96
CA PHE A 73 13.55 6.35 -4.20
C PHE A 73 12.49 7.07 -5.06
N PRO A 74 11.26 6.54 -5.18
CA PRO A 74 10.28 7.00 -6.15
C PRO A 74 9.50 8.23 -5.68
N VAL A 75 10.20 9.35 -5.48
CA VAL A 75 9.63 10.61 -4.94
C VAL A 75 8.44 11.09 -5.77
N GLN A 76 8.57 11.06 -7.09
CA GLN A 76 7.57 11.63 -7.99
C GLN A 76 6.30 10.78 -8.00
N ASP A 77 6.44 9.47 -8.21
CA ASP A 77 5.31 8.53 -8.20
C ASP A 77 4.57 8.57 -6.85
N LEU A 78 5.32 8.60 -5.74
CA LEU A 78 4.71 8.69 -4.41
C LEU A 78 3.95 10.01 -4.23
N ARG A 79 4.54 11.13 -4.63
CA ARG A 79 3.90 12.44 -4.55
C ARG A 79 2.58 12.46 -5.34
N ASP A 80 2.57 11.87 -6.54
CA ASP A 80 1.39 11.87 -7.40
C ASP A 80 0.27 10.96 -6.85
N VAL A 81 0.62 9.90 -6.12
CA VAL A 81 -0.35 9.13 -5.34
C VAL A 81 -0.87 9.94 -4.14
N LEU A 82 0.02 10.52 -3.35
CA LEU A 82 -0.37 11.27 -2.13
C LEU A 82 -1.27 12.46 -2.41
N LYS A 83 -1.11 13.13 -3.56
CA LYS A 83 -1.99 14.23 -3.99
C LYS A 83 -3.48 13.84 -4.07
N ARG A 84 -3.79 12.56 -4.26
CA ARG A 84 -5.18 12.08 -4.33
C ARG A 84 -5.88 12.15 -2.98
N TYR A 85 -5.14 12.25 -1.89
CA TYR A 85 -5.66 12.24 -0.52
C TYR A 85 -5.52 13.62 0.14
N PRO A 86 -6.31 14.64 -0.27
CA PRO A 86 -6.10 16.04 0.14
C PRO A 86 -6.32 16.29 1.64
N LYS A 87 -7.08 15.42 2.32
CA LYS A 87 -7.38 15.52 3.76
C LYS A 87 -6.48 14.64 4.62
N ALA A 88 -5.63 13.84 4.00
CA ALA A 88 -4.84 12.88 4.74
C ALA A 88 -3.62 13.54 5.36
N LYS A 89 -3.38 13.25 6.63
CA LYS A 89 -2.06 13.42 7.23
C LYS A 89 -1.21 12.23 6.81
N SER A 90 -0.08 12.50 6.15
CA SER A 90 0.87 11.46 5.76
C SER A 90 1.68 11.03 6.98
N GLU A 91 1.38 9.86 7.54
CA GLU A 91 2.22 9.23 8.56
C GLU A 91 3.06 8.13 7.91
N TRP A 92 4.38 8.28 7.99
CA TRP A 92 5.32 7.31 7.46
C TRP A 92 5.52 6.19 8.48
N TYR A 93 4.92 5.03 8.23
CA TYR A 93 5.23 3.81 8.97
C TYR A 93 6.43 3.11 8.31
N HIS A 94 7.63 3.63 8.53
CA HIS A 94 8.85 2.86 8.31
C HIS A 94 9.18 2.10 9.60
N LEU A 95 9.42 0.80 9.49
CA LEU A 95 9.62 -0.14 10.60
C LEU A 95 8.35 -0.35 11.44
N VAL A 96 7.65 -1.46 11.19
CA VAL A 96 7.17 -2.18 12.36
C VAL A 96 8.45 -2.58 13.10
N PRO A 97 8.64 -2.21 14.37
CA PRO A 97 9.75 -2.72 15.16
C PRO A 97 9.76 -4.24 15.01
N TRP A 98 10.92 -4.85 15.19
CA TRP A 98 11.16 -6.30 15.22
C TRP A 98 10.27 -7.10 16.22
N ALA A 99 9.27 -6.48 16.83
CA ALA A 99 8.43 -6.97 17.91
C ALA A 99 7.21 -7.81 17.49
N LEU A 100 7.02 -8.14 16.20
CA LEU A 100 5.92 -9.03 15.76
C LEU A 100 6.38 -10.22 14.90
N GLN A 101 7.67 -10.60 14.98
CA GLN A 101 8.17 -11.89 14.45
C GLN A 101 8.67 -12.85 15.55
N SER A 102 8.25 -12.64 16.80
CA SER A 102 8.31 -13.67 17.83
C SER A 102 6.89 -14.07 18.16
N TYR A 103 6.32 -14.94 17.34
CA TYR A 103 5.38 -16.05 17.65
C TYR A 103 5.00 -16.75 16.34
#